data_AF-A0A6A4N3J4-F1
#
_entry.id   AF-A0A6A4N3J4-F1
#
_cell.length_a   1.000
_cell.length_b   1.000
_cell.length_c   1.000
_cell.angle_alpha   90.00
_cell.angle_beta   90.00
_cell.angle_gamma   90.00
#
_symmetry.space_group_name_H-M   'P 1'
#
loop_
_entity.id
_entity.type
_entity.pdbx_description
1 polymer ?
#
loop_
_entity_poly.entity_id
_entity_poly.type
_entity_poly.pdbx_seq_one_letter_code
_entity_poly.pdbx_strand_id
1 'polypeptide(L)'
;MSRKKMRFSVSSNIEEAAVNFFNYLLQEKPQIAFFIPLILIAWAIERWVFSFSTWVPLVLAVWATMQYGRYQRKLLEEDLDKKWRRILLNSSPITPLEHCEWLNKLLTEIWPNYFSPKLSLKLSELVETRLKLRKPRLLERVELQDFSLGSCAPSLGLQGMRWSTIGDQRVMQVGFDWDTNEMSILLLAKLAKPLIGTARIVVNSLHIKGDVCK
;
A
#
# COMPACT_ATOMS: atom_id res chain seq x y z
N MET A 1 -79.65 -5.62 38.48
CA MET A 1 -79.36 -5.52 37.03
C MET A 1 -80.45 -4.69 36.32
N SER A 2 -80.39 -3.35 36.29
CA SER A 2 -81.41 -2.57 35.53
C SER A 2 -81.02 -1.14 35.12
N ARG A 3 -79.71 -0.82 35.02
CA ARG A 3 -79.25 0.48 34.48
C ARG A 3 -78.64 0.39 33.07
N LYS A 4 -78.41 -0.83 32.55
CA LYS A 4 -77.88 -1.04 31.19
C LYS A 4 -78.92 -0.94 30.08
N LYS A 5 -80.21 -1.25 30.35
CA LYS A 5 -81.26 -1.25 29.32
C LYS A 5 -81.74 0.15 28.90
N MET A 6 -81.82 1.10 29.84
CA MET A 6 -82.37 2.44 29.57
C MET A 6 -81.41 3.36 28.80
N ARG A 7 -80.09 3.15 28.91
CA ARG A 7 -79.11 3.90 28.08
C ARG A 7 -79.17 3.50 26.60
N PHE A 8 -79.49 2.23 26.32
CA PHE A 8 -79.56 1.69 24.96
C PHE A 8 -80.79 2.20 24.18
N SER A 9 -81.91 2.48 24.85
CA SER A 9 -83.11 3.03 24.22
C SER A 9 -83.04 4.54 23.97
N VAL A 10 -82.25 5.26 24.78
CA VAL A 10 -82.02 6.69 24.55
C VAL A 10 -81.03 6.88 23.40
N SER A 11 -80.01 6.02 23.26
CA SER A 11 -79.11 6.06 22.10
C SER A 11 -79.84 5.75 20.79
N SER A 12 -80.74 4.75 20.77
CA SER A 12 -81.50 4.41 19.56
C SER A 12 -82.43 5.53 19.10
N ASN A 13 -83.10 6.24 20.01
CA ASN A 13 -83.98 7.36 19.64
C ASN A 13 -83.20 8.56 19.09
N ILE A 14 -81.98 8.80 19.60
CA ILE A 14 -81.09 9.85 19.09
C ILE A 14 -80.56 9.47 17.71
N GLU A 15 -80.24 8.19 17.48
CA GLU A 15 -79.83 7.66 16.19
C GLU A 15 -80.95 7.80 15.15
N GLU A 16 -82.19 7.44 15.49
CA GLU A 16 -83.34 7.59 14.59
C GLU A 16 -83.65 9.06 14.29
N ALA A 17 -83.57 9.96 15.28
CA ALA A 17 -83.76 11.39 15.09
C ALA A 17 -82.65 12.01 14.21
N ALA A 18 -81.40 11.56 14.37
CA ALA A 18 -80.28 12.00 13.55
C ALA A 18 -80.47 11.54 12.09
N VAL A 19 -80.85 10.29 11.85
CA VAL A 19 -81.09 9.75 10.51
C VAL A 19 -82.22 10.51 9.81
N ASN A 20 -83.31 10.81 10.51
CA ASN A 20 -84.42 11.60 9.95
C ASN A 20 -84.02 13.05 9.65
N PHE A 21 -83.20 13.68 10.50
CA PHE A 21 -82.67 15.01 10.26
C PHE A 21 -81.71 15.05 9.06
N PHE A 22 -80.88 14.02 8.90
CA PHE A 22 -80.01 13.86 7.73
C PHE A 22 -80.80 13.68 6.43
N ASN A 23 -81.87 12.88 6.45
CA ASN A 23 -82.75 12.68 5.30
C ASN A 23 -83.49 13.97 4.91
N TYR A 24 -83.94 14.76 5.89
CA TYR A 24 -84.55 16.07 5.64
C TYR A 24 -83.55 17.06 5.03
N LEU A 25 -82.32 17.14 5.56
CA LEU A 25 -81.25 17.98 5.03
C LEU A 25 -80.82 17.59 3.61
N LEU A 26 -80.83 16.30 3.29
CA LEU A 26 -80.57 15.77 1.95
C LEU A 26 -81.65 16.19 0.94
N GLN A 27 -82.89 16.34 1.37
CA GLN A 27 -84.03 16.69 0.52
C GLN A 27 -84.15 18.20 0.23
N GLU A 28 -83.82 19.06 1.20
CA GLU A 28 -83.93 20.52 1.04
C GLU A 28 -82.73 21.17 0.33
N LYS A 29 -81.51 20.67 0.56
CA LYS A 29 -80.25 21.28 0.04
C LYS A 29 -79.21 20.20 -0.29
N PRO A 30 -79.20 19.64 -1.52
CA PRO A 30 -78.27 18.56 -1.91
C PRO A 30 -76.79 18.97 -1.90
N GLN A 31 -76.49 20.27 -1.85
CA GLN A 31 -75.12 20.79 -1.79
C GLN A 31 -74.44 20.51 -0.45
N ILE A 32 -75.18 20.42 0.67
CA ILE A 32 -74.63 20.21 2.01
C ILE A 32 -74.07 18.79 2.16
N ALA A 33 -74.70 17.80 1.50
CA ALA A 33 -74.23 16.42 1.44
C ALA A 33 -72.82 16.29 0.84
N PHE A 34 -72.41 17.23 -0.02
CA PHE A 34 -71.08 17.25 -0.63
C PHE A 34 -70.00 17.83 0.31
N PHE A 35 -70.38 18.74 1.22
CA PHE A 35 -69.44 19.35 2.17
C PHE A 35 -69.07 18.41 3.33
N ILE A 36 -69.96 17.49 3.73
CA ILE A 36 -69.69 16.51 4.80
C ILE A 36 -68.47 15.63 4.49
N PRO A 37 -68.36 14.94 3.33
CA PRO A 37 -67.15 14.19 2.99
C PRO A 37 -65.95 15.12 2.81
N LEU A 38 -66.14 16.35 2.31
CA LEU A 38 -65.06 17.32 2.16
C LEU A 38 -64.45 17.75 3.50
N ILE A 39 -65.28 17.96 4.53
CA ILE A 39 -64.86 18.29 5.89
C ILE A 39 -64.16 17.09 6.54
N LEU A 40 -64.66 15.87 6.33
CA LEU A 40 -64.00 14.66 6.81
C LEU A 40 -62.64 14.43 6.15
N ILE A 41 -62.52 14.70 4.84
CA ILE A 41 -61.25 14.65 4.11
C ILE A 41 -60.31 15.75 4.61
N ALA A 42 -60.79 16.99 4.79
CA ALA A 42 -59.98 18.09 5.32
C ALA A 42 -59.48 17.79 6.75
N TRP A 43 -60.33 17.23 7.61
CA TRP A 43 -59.96 16.80 8.97
C TRP A 43 -58.96 15.64 8.96
N ALA A 44 -59.15 14.66 8.06
CA ALA A 44 -58.19 13.58 7.86
C ALA A 44 -56.84 14.11 7.37
N ILE A 45 -56.84 15.03 6.40
CA ILE A 45 -55.63 15.69 5.89
C ILE A 45 -54.96 16.49 7.01
N GLU A 46 -55.69 17.30 7.78
CA GLU A 46 -55.14 18.06 8.91
C GLU A 46 -54.46 17.12 9.92
N ARG A 47 -55.16 16.07 10.36
CA ARG A 47 -54.64 15.04 11.29
C ARG A 47 -53.41 14.32 10.73
N TRP A 48 -53.39 14.06 9.43
CA TRP A 48 -52.32 13.35 8.74
C TRP A 48 -51.12 14.25 8.42
N VAL A 49 -51.33 15.52 8.08
CA VAL A 49 -50.29 16.54 7.83
C VAL A 49 -49.55 16.90 9.12
N PHE A 50 -50.28 17.06 10.24
CA PHE A 50 -49.66 17.22 11.56
C PHE A 50 -48.88 15.96 11.99
N SER A 51 -49.39 14.77 11.63
CA SER A 51 -48.64 13.52 11.83
C SER A 51 -47.41 13.47 10.92
N PHE A 52 -47.49 13.89 9.66
CA PHE A 52 -46.37 13.93 8.70
C PHE A 52 -45.19 14.72 9.25
N SER A 53 -45.45 15.89 9.85
CA SER A 53 -44.42 16.70 10.52
C SER A 53 -43.69 15.95 11.66
N THR A 54 -44.35 14.97 12.28
CA THR A 54 -43.78 14.16 13.37
C THR A 54 -43.05 12.91 12.86
N TRP A 55 -43.53 12.29 11.77
CA TRP A 55 -42.87 11.12 11.17
C TRP A 55 -41.67 11.48 10.30
N VAL A 56 -41.65 12.66 9.66
CA VAL A 56 -40.55 13.10 8.80
C VAL A 56 -39.21 13.20 9.56
N PRO A 57 -39.11 13.86 10.73
CA PRO A 57 -37.89 13.86 11.55
C PRO A 57 -37.46 12.46 11.98
N LEU A 58 -38.41 11.56 12.26
CA LEU A 58 -38.13 10.19 12.68
C LEU A 58 -37.54 9.37 11.53
N VAL A 59 -38.14 9.44 10.33
CA VAL A 59 -37.60 8.80 9.12
C VAL A 59 -36.23 9.37 8.78
N LEU A 60 -36.04 10.68 8.90
CA LEU A 60 -34.75 11.34 8.63
C LEU A 60 -33.70 10.93 9.66
N ALA A 61 -34.06 10.78 10.95
CA ALA A 61 -33.16 10.27 11.99
C ALA A 61 -32.76 8.80 11.75
N VAL A 62 -33.71 7.94 11.36
CA VAL A 62 -33.42 6.54 11.00
C VAL A 62 -32.53 6.48 9.75
N TRP A 63 -32.80 7.31 8.75
CA TRP A 63 -31.96 7.37 7.55
C TRP A 63 -30.54 7.87 7.87
N ALA A 64 -30.41 8.95 8.66
CA ALA A 64 -29.12 9.49 9.07
C ALA A 64 -28.31 8.48 9.90
N THR A 65 -28.95 7.75 10.81
CA THR A 65 -28.28 6.71 11.62
C THR A 65 -27.89 5.49 10.77
N MET A 66 -28.71 5.08 9.79
CA MET A 66 -28.35 4.05 8.82
C MET A 66 -27.16 4.46 7.94
N GLN A 67 -27.14 5.71 7.46
CA GLN A 67 -26.03 6.24 6.66
C GLN A 67 -24.76 6.36 7.49
N TYR A 68 -24.86 6.88 8.70
CA TYR A 68 -23.75 6.97 9.63
C TYR A 68 -23.19 5.58 9.95
N GLY A 69 -24.06 4.59 10.20
CA GLY A 69 -23.65 3.21 10.44
C GLY A 69 -22.91 2.59 9.24
N ARG A 70 -23.37 2.85 8.01
CA ARG A 70 -22.65 2.42 6.78
C ARG A 70 -21.29 3.10 6.66
N TYR A 71 -21.21 4.39 6.95
CA TYR A 71 -19.96 5.14 6.91
C TYR A 71 -18.95 4.62 7.94
N GLN A 72 -19.38 4.40 9.19
CA GLN A 72 -18.54 3.84 10.25
C GLN A 72 -17.99 2.45 9.88
N ARG A 73 -18.81 1.59 9.25
CA ARG A 73 -18.35 0.28 8.77
C ARG A 73 -17.26 0.41 7.71
N LYS A 74 -17.43 1.30 6.73
CA LYS A 74 -16.40 1.55 5.71
C LYS A 74 -15.09 2.05 6.33
N LEU A 75 -15.17 2.98 7.28
CA LEU A 75 -14.00 3.49 7.97
C LEU A 75 -13.25 2.38 8.72
N LEU A 76 -14.01 1.49 9.39
CA LEU A 76 -13.47 0.36 10.12
C LEU A 76 -12.83 -0.68 9.17
N GLU A 77 -13.46 -0.95 8.02
CA GLU A 77 -12.91 -1.82 6.98
C GLU A 77 -11.58 -1.27 6.44
N GLU A 78 -11.50 0.02 6.13
CA GLU A 78 -10.26 0.66 5.69
C GLU A 78 -9.15 0.60 6.74
N ASP A 79 -9.48 0.83 8.01
CA ASP A 79 -8.51 0.76 9.11
C ASP A 79 -8.02 -0.67 9.35
N LEU A 80 -8.91 -1.66 9.24
CA LEU A 80 -8.52 -3.07 9.26
C LEU A 80 -7.64 -3.42 8.07
N ASP A 81 -7.98 -3.00 6.85
CA ASP A 81 -7.16 -3.26 5.66
C ASP A 81 -5.77 -2.64 5.79
N LYS A 82 -5.67 -1.40 6.29
CA LYS A 82 -4.38 -0.75 6.58
C LYS A 82 -3.57 -1.52 7.62
N LYS A 83 -4.20 -2.01 8.70
CA LYS A 83 -3.52 -2.82 9.73
C LYS A 83 -3.05 -4.16 9.16
N TRP A 84 -3.91 -4.83 8.39
CA TRP A 84 -3.59 -6.09 7.73
C TRP A 84 -2.43 -5.94 6.75
N ARG A 85 -2.42 -4.90 5.92
CA ARG A 85 -1.31 -4.60 5.01
C ARG A 85 0.01 -4.39 5.75
N ARG A 86 0.01 -3.67 6.88
CA ARG A 86 1.22 -3.49 7.70
C ARG A 86 1.71 -4.83 8.27
N ILE A 87 0.81 -5.65 8.80
CA ILE A 87 1.17 -6.96 9.33
C ILE A 87 1.76 -7.83 8.21
N LEU A 88 1.10 -7.87 7.05
CA LEU A 88 1.55 -8.64 5.89
C LEU A 88 2.93 -8.21 5.38
N LEU A 89 3.18 -6.90 5.28
CA LEU A 89 4.49 -6.37 4.89
C LEU A 89 5.58 -6.71 5.92
N ASN A 90 5.24 -6.68 7.21
CA ASN A 90 6.17 -6.96 8.29
C ASN A 90 6.44 -8.47 8.48
N SER A 91 5.46 -9.32 8.17
CA SER A 91 5.53 -10.77 8.32
C SER A 91 6.00 -11.48 7.05
N SER A 92 6.02 -10.80 5.89
CA SER A 92 6.52 -11.38 4.65
C SER A 92 8.00 -11.74 4.81
N PRO A 93 8.39 -13.00 4.55
CA PRO A 93 9.79 -13.41 4.64
C PRO A 93 10.66 -12.79 3.54
N ILE A 94 10.03 -12.23 2.50
CA ILE A 94 10.71 -11.63 1.35
C ILE A 94 10.01 -10.32 0.98
N THR A 95 10.76 -9.23 0.85
CA THR A 95 10.21 -7.96 0.33
C THR A 95 10.08 -8.00 -1.19
N PRO A 96 9.18 -7.20 -1.79
CA PRO A 96 9.16 -7.03 -3.25
C PRO A 96 10.52 -6.54 -3.76
N LEU A 97 10.77 -6.77 -5.06
CA LEU A 97 11.96 -6.29 -5.74
C LEU A 97 11.88 -4.77 -5.89
N GLU A 98 12.80 -4.06 -5.25
CA GLU A 98 12.95 -2.61 -5.33
C GLU A 98 14.00 -2.24 -6.37
N HIS A 99 13.73 -1.21 -7.19
CA HIS A 99 14.70 -0.71 -8.16
C HIS A 99 15.72 0.19 -7.47
N CYS A 100 17.01 -0.06 -7.69
CA CYS A 100 18.11 0.66 -7.02
C CYS A 100 18.82 1.67 -7.93
N GLU A 101 18.09 2.31 -8.86
CA GLU A 101 18.70 3.25 -9.82
C GLU A 101 19.36 4.45 -9.13
N TRP A 102 18.77 4.95 -8.04
CA TRP A 102 19.32 6.08 -7.29
C TRP A 102 20.70 5.76 -6.70
N LEU A 103 20.89 4.53 -6.23
CA LEU A 103 22.15 4.05 -5.67
C LEU A 103 23.21 3.95 -6.78
N ASN A 104 22.83 3.46 -7.96
CA ASN A 104 23.73 3.38 -9.11
C ASN A 104 24.15 4.77 -9.60
N LYS A 105 23.22 5.75 -9.61
CA LYS A 105 23.53 7.15 -9.96
C LYS A 105 24.54 7.75 -8.97
N LEU A 106 24.25 7.64 -7.68
CA LEU A 106 25.14 8.11 -6.62
C LEU A 106 26.52 7.43 -6.70
N LEU A 107 26.55 6.12 -6.92
CA LEU A 107 27.79 5.38 -7.03
C LEU A 107 28.61 5.84 -8.24
N THR A 108 27.96 6.06 -9.39
CA THR A 108 28.63 6.57 -10.61
C THR A 108 29.26 7.94 -10.37
N GLU A 109 28.57 8.83 -9.66
CA GLU A 109 29.08 10.18 -9.35
C GLU A 109 30.25 10.16 -8.36
N ILE A 110 30.19 9.29 -7.34
CA ILE A 110 31.20 9.24 -6.27
C ILE A 110 32.39 8.35 -6.64
N TRP A 111 32.21 7.41 -7.58
CA TRP A 111 33.20 6.40 -7.93
C TRP A 111 34.57 6.95 -8.32
N PRO A 112 34.70 7.80 -9.36
CA PRO A 112 36.01 8.26 -9.82
C PRO A 112 36.73 9.12 -8.77
N ASN A 113 35.98 9.81 -7.92
CA ASN A 113 36.53 10.76 -6.95
C ASN A 113 36.91 10.12 -5.62
N TYR A 114 36.22 9.07 -5.20
CA TYR A 114 36.36 8.51 -3.85
C TYR A 114 36.67 7.03 -3.83
N PHE A 115 35.89 6.21 -4.56
CA PHE A 115 36.03 4.76 -4.46
C PHE A 115 37.19 4.24 -5.30
N SER A 116 37.33 4.66 -6.55
CA SER A 116 38.37 4.16 -7.43
C SER A 116 39.79 4.37 -6.87
N PRO A 117 40.21 5.56 -6.35
CA PRO A 117 41.56 5.72 -5.81
C PRO A 117 41.76 4.98 -4.47
N LYS A 118 40.73 4.91 -3.62
CA LYS A 118 40.86 4.23 -2.32
C LYS A 118 40.92 2.72 -2.48
N LEU A 119 40.09 2.17 -3.36
CA LEU A 119 40.07 0.74 -3.65
C LEU A 119 41.30 0.33 -4.45
N SER A 120 41.78 1.16 -5.39
CA SER A 120 43.00 0.85 -6.14
C SER A 120 44.21 0.72 -5.20
N LEU A 121 44.37 1.65 -4.25
CA LEU A 121 45.44 1.58 -3.25
C LEU A 121 45.31 0.37 -2.32
N LYS A 122 44.11 0.10 -1.78
CA LYS A 122 43.93 -1.06 -0.90
C LYS A 122 44.12 -2.39 -1.62
N LEU A 123 43.64 -2.49 -2.86
CA LEU A 123 43.77 -3.71 -3.65
C LEU A 123 45.19 -3.89 -4.15
N SER A 124 45.93 -2.84 -4.50
CA SER A 124 47.33 -2.96 -4.88
C SER A 124 48.16 -3.50 -3.71
N GLU A 125 47.98 -2.96 -2.50
CA GLU A 125 48.62 -3.47 -1.27
C GLU A 125 48.23 -4.92 -0.97
N LEU A 126 46.94 -5.26 -1.11
CA LEU A 126 46.46 -6.63 -0.89
C LEU A 126 47.03 -7.60 -1.93
N VAL A 127 47.04 -7.22 -3.20
CA VAL A 127 47.60 -8.04 -4.29
C VAL A 127 49.10 -8.23 -4.07
N GLU A 128 49.85 -7.18 -3.76
CA GLU A 128 51.27 -7.28 -3.45
C GLU A 128 51.57 -8.19 -2.26
N THR A 129 50.84 -8.03 -1.15
CA THR A 129 51.03 -8.86 0.05
C THR A 129 50.69 -10.32 -0.24
N ARG A 130 49.62 -10.59 -0.99
CA ARG A 130 49.26 -11.96 -1.39
C ARG A 130 50.26 -12.57 -2.37
N LEU A 131 50.79 -11.80 -3.32
CA LEU A 131 51.82 -12.26 -4.25
C LEU A 131 53.14 -12.58 -3.53
N LYS A 132 53.53 -11.76 -2.54
CA LYS A 132 54.71 -12.01 -1.69
C LYS A 132 54.54 -13.28 -0.85
N LEU A 133 53.34 -13.51 -0.28
CA LEU A 133 53.04 -14.68 0.55
C LEU A 133 52.90 -15.98 -0.26
N ARG A 134 52.25 -15.94 -1.44
CA ARG A 134 51.97 -17.12 -2.27
C ARG A 134 52.75 -17.11 -3.58
N LYS A 135 54.06 -16.92 -3.49
CA LYS A 135 54.95 -16.93 -4.66
C LYS A 135 55.10 -18.35 -5.23
N PRO A 136 54.72 -18.61 -6.50
CA PRO A 136 54.92 -19.92 -7.12
C PRO A 136 56.40 -20.16 -7.42
N ARG A 137 56.84 -21.43 -7.38
CA ARG A 137 58.26 -21.82 -7.57
C ARG A 137 58.84 -21.42 -8.94
N LEU A 138 57.98 -21.24 -9.94
CA LEU A 138 58.36 -20.85 -11.30
C LEU A 138 58.67 -19.35 -11.45
N LEU A 139 58.30 -18.52 -10.47
CA LEU A 139 58.51 -17.08 -10.50
C LEU A 139 59.59 -16.71 -9.48
N GLU A 140 60.61 -15.99 -9.92
CA GLU A 140 61.66 -15.44 -9.07
C GLU A 140 61.21 -14.14 -8.39
N ARG A 141 60.44 -13.30 -9.07
CA ARG A 141 59.91 -12.05 -8.49
C ARG A 141 58.68 -11.62 -9.26
N VAL A 142 57.66 -11.11 -8.56
CA VAL A 142 56.50 -10.48 -9.17
C VAL A 142 56.37 -9.09 -8.57
N GLU A 143 56.32 -8.08 -9.43
CA GLU A 143 56.15 -6.68 -9.07
C GLU A 143 54.87 -6.16 -9.69
N LEU A 144 54.09 -5.44 -8.90
CA LEU A 144 52.96 -4.66 -9.40
C LEU A 144 53.50 -3.28 -9.77
N GLN A 145 53.42 -2.92 -11.04
CA GLN A 145 53.86 -1.59 -11.50
C GLN A 145 52.70 -0.61 -11.42
N ASP A 146 51.59 -0.96 -12.07
CA ASP A 146 50.40 -0.11 -12.12
C ASP A 146 49.17 -0.90 -11.71
N PHE A 147 48.29 -0.24 -10.96
CA PHE A 147 46.99 -0.76 -10.57
C PHE A 147 45.96 0.36 -10.61
N SER A 148 45.06 0.30 -11.59
CA SER A 148 43.93 1.21 -11.72
C SER A 148 42.65 0.43 -11.99
N LEU A 149 41.56 0.84 -11.33
CA LEU A 149 40.24 0.20 -11.47
C LEU A 149 39.39 0.83 -12.58
N GLY A 150 39.89 1.89 -13.24
CA GLY A 150 39.13 2.70 -14.19
C GLY A 150 38.13 3.65 -13.53
N SER A 151 37.38 4.38 -14.38
CA SER A 151 36.36 5.34 -13.96
C SER A 151 34.94 4.77 -14.00
N CYS A 152 34.73 3.61 -14.63
CA CYS A 152 33.45 2.91 -14.64
C CYS A 152 33.11 2.28 -13.28
N ALA A 153 32.01 2.74 -12.67
CA ALA A 153 31.46 2.17 -11.45
C ALA A 153 30.76 0.81 -11.70
N PRO A 154 30.74 -0.09 -10.71
CA PRO A 154 29.92 -1.30 -10.77
C PRO A 154 28.44 -0.94 -10.66
N SER A 155 27.59 -1.76 -11.25
CA SER A 155 26.13 -1.64 -11.14
C SER A 155 25.59 -2.58 -10.06
N LEU A 156 24.67 -2.06 -9.24
CA LEU A 156 24.01 -2.77 -8.15
C LEU A 156 22.52 -2.91 -8.44
N GLY A 157 21.96 -4.08 -8.16
CA GLY A 157 20.52 -4.32 -8.17
C GLY A 157 19.87 -4.11 -9.54
N LEU A 158 20.53 -4.48 -10.65
CA LEU A 158 19.92 -4.41 -11.99
C LEU A 158 18.62 -5.21 -12.09
N GLN A 159 18.53 -6.32 -11.36
CA GLN A 159 17.34 -7.16 -11.24
C GLN A 159 16.46 -6.80 -10.03
N GLY A 160 16.80 -5.70 -9.35
CA GLY A 160 16.20 -5.26 -8.11
C GLY A 160 16.94 -5.74 -6.86
N MET A 161 16.57 -5.14 -5.74
CA MET A 161 17.01 -5.46 -4.39
C MET A 161 15.84 -6.03 -3.61
N ARG A 162 16.10 -7.03 -2.77
CA ARG A 162 15.11 -7.54 -1.82
C ARG A 162 15.75 -7.90 -0.50
N TRP A 163 14.98 -7.79 0.57
CA TRP A 163 15.29 -8.36 1.86
C TRP A 163 14.70 -9.75 1.95
N SER A 164 15.48 -10.67 2.50
CA SER A 164 15.05 -12.03 2.84
C SER A 164 15.31 -12.30 4.31
N THR A 165 14.35 -12.87 5.02
CA THR A 165 14.55 -13.34 6.39
C THR A 165 15.01 -14.79 6.37
N ILE A 166 16.25 -15.03 6.79
CA ILE A 166 16.80 -16.38 6.96
C ILE A 166 16.95 -16.60 8.46
N GLY A 167 16.02 -17.35 9.06
CA GLY A 167 15.92 -17.47 10.51
C GLY A 167 15.58 -16.13 11.16
N ASP A 168 16.39 -15.69 12.12
CA ASP A 168 16.22 -14.40 12.84
C ASP A 168 17.01 -13.25 12.18
N GLN A 169 17.77 -13.52 11.11
CA GLN A 169 18.57 -12.50 10.42
C GLN A 169 17.89 -12.02 9.14
N ARG A 170 17.92 -10.70 8.93
CA ARG A 170 17.53 -10.07 7.67
C ARG A 170 18.74 -9.94 6.77
N VAL A 171 18.71 -10.62 5.63
CA VAL A 171 19.76 -10.63 4.62
C VAL A 171 19.29 -9.85 3.40
N MET A 172 20.08 -8.88 2.96
CA MET A 172 19.82 -8.13 1.73
C MET A 172 20.40 -8.92 0.56
N GLN A 173 19.57 -9.15 -0.46
CA GLN A 173 19.96 -9.77 -1.71
C GLN A 173 20.00 -8.69 -2.79
N VAL A 174 21.19 -8.49 -3.37
CA VAL A 174 21.44 -7.52 -4.44
C VAL A 174 22.32 -8.14 -5.50
N GLY A 175 21.90 -8.08 -6.75
CA GLY A 175 22.77 -8.44 -7.87
C GLY A 175 23.91 -7.42 -8.03
N PHE A 176 25.13 -7.89 -8.21
CA PHE A 176 26.32 -7.09 -8.51
C PHE A 176 26.79 -7.44 -9.93
N ASP A 177 26.97 -6.42 -10.76
CA ASP A 177 27.45 -6.57 -12.12
C ASP A 177 28.44 -5.44 -12.44
N TRP A 178 29.69 -5.81 -12.71
CA TRP A 178 30.77 -4.88 -13.01
C TRP A 178 31.48 -5.33 -14.27
N ASP A 179 31.19 -4.66 -15.38
CA ASP A 179 31.87 -4.84 -16.65
C ASP A 179 32.66 -3.56 -16.95
N THR A 180 33.99 -3.67 -17.01
CA THR A 180 34.87 -2.54 -17.28
C THR A 180 36.01 -2.91 -18.21
N ASN A 181 36.27 -2.03 -19.17
CA ASN A 181 37.41 -2.09 -20.10
C ASN A 181 38.44 -0.98 -19.83
N GLU A 182 38.22 -0.17 -18.79
CA GLU A 182 39.10 0.94 -18.40
C GLU A 182 40.09 0.54 -17.30
N MET A 183 39.98 -0.68 -16.78
CA MET A 183 40.88 -1.19 -15.75
C MET A 183 42.28 -1.35 -16.34
N SER A 184 43.33 -1.03 -15.58
CA SER A 184 44.70 -1.35 -15.97
C SER A 184 45.48 -1.92 -14.79
N ILE A 185 45.78 -3.23 -14.87
CA ILE A 185 46.70 -3.88 -13.94
C ILE A 185 47.92 -4.34 -14.72
N LEU A 186 49.08 -3.89 -14.28
CA LEU A 186 50.35 -4.21 -14.90
C LEU A 186 51.28 -4.89 -13.90
N LEU A 187 51.58 -6.15 -14.19
CA LEU A 187 52.44 -7.00 -13.38
C LEU A 187 53.69 -7.36 -14.18
N LEU A 188 54.86 -7.19 -13.58
CA LEU A 188 56.13 -7.66 -14.11
C LEU A 188 56.57 -8.90 -13.34
N ALA A 189 56.71 -10.02 -14.04
CA ALA A 189 57.12 -11.29 -13.47
C ALA A 189 58.49 -11.71 -14.02
N LYS A 190 59.46 -11.92 -13.13
CA LYS A 190 60.75 -12.56 -13.45
C LYS A 190 60.59 -14.06 -13.25
N LEU A 191 60.90 -14.85 -14.28
CA LEU A 191 60.84 -16.30 -14.23
C LEU A 191 62.11 -16.88 -13.58
N ALA A 192 61.93 -17.95 -12.80
CA ALA A 192 63.02 -18.68 -12.19
C ALA A 192 63.62 -19.71 -13.17
N LYS A 193 64.89 -20.08 -12.96
CA LYS A 193 65.56 -21.11 -13.76
C LYS A 193 64.76 -22.43 -13.76
N PRO A 194 64.66 -23.14 -14.90
CA PRO A 194 65.44 -23.01 -16.13
C PRO A 194 64.91 -21.99 -17.16
N LEU A 195 63.73 -21.40 -16.92
CA LEU A 195 63.11 -20.43 -17.81
C LEU A 195 63.63 -19.02 -17.48
N ILE A 196 64.68 -18.57 -18.17
CA ILE A 196 65.26 -17.24 -17.96
C ILE A 196 64.48 -16.23 -18.82
N GLY A 197 63.80 -15.29 -18.16
CA GLY A 197 63.08 -14.22 -18.87
C GLY A 197 62.23 -13.35 -17.94
N THR A 198 61.81 -12.20 -18.47
CA THR A 198 60.82 -11.31 -17.88
C THR A 198 59.53 -11.40 -18.67
N ALA A 199 58.41 -11.65 -17.99
CA ALA A 199 57.07 -11.58 -18.55
C ALA A 199 56.36 -10.32 -18.05
N ARG A 200 55.67 -9.62 -18.94
CA ARG A 200 54.75 -8.53 -18.60
C ARG A 200 53.33 -9.04 -18.76
N ILE A 201 52.58 -9.02 -17.66
CA ILE A 201 51.18 -9.44 -17.62
C ILE A 201 50.35 -8.16 -17.52
N VAL A 202 49.38 -8.02 -18.42
CA VAL A 202 48.50 -6.86 -18.51
C VAL A 202 47.06 -7.34 -18.43
N VAL A 203 46.28 -6.75 -17.53
CA VAL A 203 44.83 -6.97 -17.42
C VAL A 203 44.14 -5.66 -17.73
N ASN A 204 43.38 -5.63 -18.82
CA ASN A 204 42.71 -4.43 -19.32
C ASN A 204 41.18 -4.48 -19.18
N SER A 205 40.62 -5.68 -18.99
CA SER A 205 39.19 -5.87 -18.85
C SER A 205 38.89 -6.80 -17.69
N LEU A 206 37.79 -6.49 -17.00
CA LEU A 206 37.30 -7.24 -15.87
C LEU A 206 35.78 -7.25 -15.95
N HIS A 207 35.22 -8.45 -15.94
CA HIS A 207 33.79 -8.66 -15.80
C HIS A 207 33.56 -9.51 -14.55
N ILE A 208 32.91 -8.92 -13.55
CA ILE A 208 32.51 -9.57 -12.30
C ILE A 208 31.00 -9.50 -12.21
N LYS A 209 30.37 -10.67 -12.11
CA LYS A 209 28.94 -10.80 -11.89
C LYS A 209 28.67 -11.78 -10.76
N GLY A 210 27.75 -11.44 -9.88
CA GLY A 210 27.31 -12.32 -8.81
C GLY A 210 26.28 -11.68 -7.91
N ASP A 211 25.65 -12.47 -7.05
CA ASP A 211 24.69 -11.96 -6.08
C ASP A 211 25.39 -11.71 -4.74
N VAL A 212 25.18 -10.51 -4.20
CA VAL A 212 25.66 -10.10 -2.88
C VAL A 212 24.54 -10.35 -1.89
N CYS A 213 24.75 -11.34 -1.03
CA CYS A 213 23.87 -11.69 0.08
C CYS A 213 24.61 -11.39 1.39
N LYS A 214 24.16 -10.39 2.14
CA LYS A 214 24.73 -10.06 3.46
C LYS A 214 23.67 -9.70 4.48
#